data_AF-A0A925DKD1-F1
#
_entry.id   AF-A0A925DKD1-F1
#
_cell.length_a   1.000
_cell.length_b   1.000
_cell.length_c   1.000
_cell.angle_alpha   90.00
_cell.angle_beta   90.00
_cell.angle_gamma   90.00
#
_symmetry.space_group_name_H-M   'P 1'
#
loop_
_entity.id
_entity.type
_entity.pdbx_description
1 polymer ?
#
loop_
_entity_poly.entity_id
_entity_poly.type
_entity_poly.pdbx_seq_one_letter_code
_entity_poly.pdbx_strand_id
1 'polypeptide(L)' 'MKAIQVFDPALCCSTGVCGVDLDQALVSFAADVDWAKQNGAQIERFNLAQQPMAFAENAV' A
#
# COMPACT_ATOMS: atom_id res chain seq x y z
N MET A 1 -18.69 -8.40 -1.57
CA MET A 1 -17.30 -8.58 -1.11
C MET A 1 -16.78 -7.21 -0.72
N LYS A 2 -16.08 -7.04 0.41
CA LYS A 2 -15.55 -5.72 0.81
C LYS A 2 -14.17 -5.53 0.19
N ALA A 3 -13.95 -4.40 -0.47
CA ALA A 3 -12.64 -4.00 -0.95
C ALA A 3 -11.93 -3.16 0.13
N ILE A 4 -10.63 -3.36 0.27
CA ILE A 4 -9.77 -2.59 1.19
C ILE A 4 -8.88 -1.69 0.33
N GLN A 5 -8.91 -0.39 0.61
CA GLN A 5 -8.01 0.58 -0.01
C GLN A 5 -7.03 1.06 1.05
N VAL A 6 -5.73 0.97 0.74
CA VAL A 6 -4.64 1.39 1.62
C VAL A 6 -3.98 2.61 1.01
N PHE A 7 -3.93 3.69 1.79
CA PHE A 7 -3.31 4.94 1.39
C PHE A 7 -2.00 5.08 2.17
N ASP A 8 -0.91 4.72 1.50
CA ASP A 8 0.44 4.79 2.05
C ASP A 8 0.94 6.24 2.09
N PRO A 9 1.85 6.58 3.02
CA PRO A 9 2.53 7.87 3.00
C PRO A 9 3.34 8.05 1.71
N ALA A 10 3.95 9.24 1.54
CA ALA A 10 4.86 9.47 0.43
C ALA A 10 6.13 8.60 0.58
N LEU A 11 6.11 7.43 -0.07
CA LEU A 11 7.20 6.45 -0.05
C LEU A 11 8.01 6.52 -1.36
N CYS A 12 9.27 6.09 -1.31
CA CYS A 12 10.15 6.06 -2.50
C CYS A 12 9.67 5.04 -3.57
N CYS A 13 8.99 3.96 -3.16
CA CYS A 13 8.42 2.93 -4.03
C CYS A 13 7.05 2.49 -3.54
N SER A 14 6.35 1.63 -4.30
CA SER A 14 4.96 1.24 -4.04
C SER A 14 4.72 0.60 -2.68
N THR A 15 5.69 -0.15 -2.13
CA THR A 15 5.58 -0.82 -0.83
C THR A 15 6.41 -0.15 0.27
N GLY A 16 7.28 0.80 -0.10
CA GLY A 16 8.31 1.35 0.78
C GLY A 16 9.44 0.38 1.13
N VAL A 17 9.52 -0.79 0.49
CA VAL A 17 10.52 -1.84 0.76
C VAL A 17 11.77 -1.69 -0.16
N CYS A 18 12.15 -0.46 -0.49
CA CYS A 18 13.29 -0.15 -1.36
C CYS A 18 14.37 0.60 -0.57
N GLY A 19 15.61 0.07 -0.58
CA GLY A 19 16.76 0.67 0.11
C GLY A 19 17.37 -0.22 1.19
N VAL A 20 18.36 0.33 1.89
CA VAL A 20 19.13 -0.38 2.92
C VAL A 20 18.62 -0.14 4.34
N ASP A 21 17.78 0.88 4.53
CA ASP A 21 17.27 1.32 5.82
C ASP A 21 15.73 1.24 5.81
N LEU A 22 15.23 -0.01 5.80
CA LEU A 22 13.83 -0.31 5.59
C LEU A 22 13.07 -0.34 6.92
N ASP A 23 11.86 0.22 6.91
CA ASP A 23 10.92 0.03 8.01
C ASP A 23 10.39 -1.40 7.98
N GLN A 24 10.71 -2.18 9.03
CA GLN A 24 10.29 -3.57 9.16
C GLN A 24 8.75 -3.72 9.17
N ALA A 25 8.01 -2.71 9.62
CA ALA A 25 6.55 -2.74 9.57
C ALA A 25 6.03 -2.73 8.13
N LEU A 26 6.68 -1.99 7.22
CA LEU A 26 6.34 -1.99 5.78
C LEU A 26 6.66 -3.34 5.12
N VAL A 27 7.74 -3.99 5.55
CA VAL A 27 8.10 -5.34 5.09
C VAL A 27 7.02 -6.34 5.47
N SER A 28 6.66 -6.40 6.76
CA SER A 28 5.62 -7.30 7.24
C SER A 28 4.26 -7.02 6.59
N PHE A 29 3.87 -5.75 6.49
CA PHE A 29 2.61 -5.36 5.87
C PHE A 29 2.55 -5.71 4.39
N ALA A 30 3.64 -5.53 3.63
CA ALA A 30 3.71 -5.94 2.23
C ALA A 30 3.48 -7.46 2.07
N ALA A 31 4.11 -8.27 2.94
CA ALA A 31 3.92 -9.72 2.93
C ALA A 31 2.47 -10.12 3.29
N ASP A 32 1.87 -9.46 4.28
CA ASP A 32 0.48 -9.73 4.69
C ASP A 32 -0.52 -9.37 3.58
N VAL A 33 -0.31 -8.24 2.89
CA VAL A 33 -1.15 -7.83 1.74
C VAL A 33 -1.04 -8.84 0.61
N ASP A 34 0.16 -9.30 0.29
CA ASP A 34 0.37 -10.30 -0.77
C ASP A 34 -0.28 -11.64 -0.42
N TRP A 35 -0.12 -12.11 0.82
CA TRP A 35 -0.81 -13.30 1.32
C TRP A 35 -2.35 -13.14 1.24
N ALA A 36 -2.89 -12.00 1.68
CA ALA A 36 -4.33 -11.77 1.67
C ALA A 36 -4.89 -11.75 0.24
N LYS A 37 -4.18 -11.13 -0.71
CA LYS A 37 -4.55 -11.14 -2.14
C LYS A 37 -4.57 -12.55 -2.72
N GLN A 38 -3.56 -13.36 -2.40
CA GLN A 38 -3.52 -14.77 -2.81
C GLN A 38 -4.69 -15.59 -2.23
N ASN A 39 -5.24 -15.18 -1.09
CA ASN A 39 -6.42 -15.78 -0.45
C ASN A 39 -7.75 -15.11 -0.85
N GLY A 40 -7.77 -14.32 -1.92
CA GLY A 40 -8.99 -13.76 -2.51
C GLY A 40 -9.42 -12.41 -1.94
N ALA A 41 -8.61 -11.76 -1.10
CA ALA A 41 -8.90 -10.40 -0.66
C ALA A 41 -8.71 -9.39 -1.82
N GLN A 42 -9.65 -8.46 -1.97
CA GLN A 42 -9.52 -7.33 -2.88
C GLN A 42 -8.85 -6.17 -2.15
N ILE A 43 -7.56 -5.96 -2.40
CA ILE A 43 -6.75 -4.90 -1.77
C ILE A 43 -6.09 -4.04 -2.84
N GLU A 44 -6.32 -2.73 -2.78
CA GLU A 44 -5.64 -1.73 -3.60
C GLU A 44 -4.74 -0.86 -2.70
N ARG A 45 -3.54 -0.53 -3.18
CA ARG A 45 -2.60 0.34 -2.47
C ARG A 45 -2.30 1.57 -3.31
N PHE A 46 -2.29 2.73 -2.67
CA PHE A 46 -1.97 4.02 -3.28
C PHE A 46 -0.86 4.69 -2.49
N ASN A 47 0.26 5.01 -3.15
CA ASN A 47 1.36 5.76 -2.56
C ASN A 47 1.22 7.24 -2.94
N LEU A 48 1.21 8.13 -1.95
CA LEU A 48 1.05 9.57 -2.17
C LEU A 48 2.09 10.17 -3.14
N ALA A 49 3.33 9.67 -3.12
CA ALA A 49 4.39 10.15 -4.00
C ALA A 49 4.16 9.78 -5.47
N GLN A 50 3.39 8.72 -5.74
CA GLN A 50 3.18 8.17 -7.08
C GLN A 50 1.76 8.46 -7.61
N GLN A 51 0.77 8.50 -6.72
CA GLN A 51 -0.66 8.56 -7.04
C GLN A 51 -1.36 9.67 -6.23
N PRO A 52 -0.88 10.93 -6.23
CA PRO A 52 -1.45 11.99 -5.40
C PRO A 52 -2.93 12.28 -5.71
N MET A 53 -3.35 12.07 -6.97
CA MET A 53 -4.76 12.26 -7.35
C MET A 53 -5.69 11.26 -6.68
N ALA A 54 -5.24 10.03 -6.38
CA ALA A 54 -6.07 9.05 -5.66
C ALA A 54 -6.42 9.55 -4.25
N PHE A 55 -5.57 10.38 -3.62
CA PHE A 55 -5.84 10.98 -2.32
C PHE A 55 -6.77 12.19 -2.44
N ALA A 56 -6.62 12.99 -3.50
CA ALA A 56 -7.46 14.17 -3.73
C ALA A 56 -8.88 13.81 -4.19
N GLU A 57 -9.03 12.72 -4.94
CA GLU A 57 -10.30 12.26 -5.51
C GLU A 57 -11.07 11.32 -4.58
N ASN A 58 -10.42 10.76 -3.55
CA ASN A 58 -11.10 9.97 -2.53
C ASN A 58 -11.86 10.90 -1.57
N ALA A 59 -13.13 11.15 -1.88
CA ALA A 59 -14.04 11.85 -0.98
C ALA A 59 -14.30 10.99 0.27
N VAL A 60 -13.86 11.48 1.43
CA VAL A 60 -14.07 10.87 2.76
C VAL A 60 -15.51 11.07 3.23
#